data_AF-A0A392V461-F1
#
_entry.id   AF-A0A392V461-F1
#
_cell.length_a   1.000
_cell.length_b   1.000
_cell.length_c   1.000
_cell.angle_alpha   90.00
_cell.angle_beta   90.00
_cell.angle_gamma   90.00
#
_symmetry.space_group_name_H-M   'P 1'
#
loop_
_entity.id
_entity.type
_entity.pdbx_description
1 polymer ?
#
loop_
_entity_poly.entity_id
_entity_poly.type
_entity_poly.pdbx_seq_one_letter_code
_entity_poly.pdbx_strand_id
1 'polypeptide(L)' 'REMKKLRNKEISSVKVVWGGQAGEYATWELENKFRESYPELFSVTP' A
#
# COMPACT_ATOMS: atom_id res chain seq x y z
N ARG A 1 4.18 6.08 -2.20
CA ARG A 1 4.64 4.82 -2.82
C ARG A 1 6.16 4.85 -2.90
N GLU A 2 6.82 3.85 -2.34
CA GLU A 2 8.27 3.63 -2.51
C GLU A 2 8.49 2.36 -3.31
N MET A 3 9.45 2.38 -4.24
CA MET A 3 9.80 1.21 -5.05
C MET A 3 11.23 0.82 -4.73
N LYS A 4 11.40 -0.33 -4.07
CA LYS A 4 12.69 -0.91 -3.75
C LYS A 4 13.06 -1.94 -4.80
N LYS A 5 14.17 -1.71 -5.49
CA LYS A 5 14.75 -2.67 -6.42
C LYS A 5 15.68 -3.60 -5.65
N LEU A 6 15.31 -4.86 -5.54
CA LEU A 6 16.22 -5.93 -5.12
C LEU A 6 16.95 -6.48 -6.35
N ARG A 7 18.00 -7.26 -6.12
CA ARG A 7 18.89 -7.82 -7.16
C ARG A 7 18.15 -8.56 -8.30
N ASN A 8 16.97 -9.08 -8.02
CA ASN A 8 16.20 -9.97 -8.90
C ASN A 8 14.69 -9.71 -8.84
N LYS A 9 14.23 -8.68 -8.11
CA LYS A 9 12.81 -8.34 -8.02
C LYS A 9 12.63 -6.87 -7.66
N GLU A 10 11.63 -6.23 -8.25
CA GLU A 10 11.18 -4.92 -7.81
C GLU A 10 9.97 -5.08 -6.90
N ILE A 11 10.02 -4.40 -5.75
CA ILE A 11 8.98 -4.43 -4.74
C ILE A 11 8.48 -3.01 -4.54
N SER A 12 7.18 -2.80 -4.72
CA SER A 12 6.53 -1.52 -4.43
C SER A 12 5.82 -1.61 -3.08
N SER A 13 6.01 -0.58 -2.25
CA SER A 13 5.38 -0.44 -0.94
C SER A 13 4.56 0.83 -0.87
N VAL A 14 3.38 0.74 -0.27
CA VAL A 14 2.48 1.85 -0.01
C VAL A 14 2.36 2.07 1.48
N LYS A 15 2.41 3.35 1.89
CA LYS A 15 2.10 3.73 3.25
C LYS A 15 0.58 3.82 3.36
N VAL A 16 -0.01 2.99 4.21
CA VAL A 16 -1.45 2.98 4.46
C VAL A 16 -1.67 3.63 5.81
N VAL A 17 -2.45 4.72 5.83
CA VAL A 17 -2.85 5.40 7.05
C VAL A 17 -4.21 4.87 7.43
N TRP A 18 -4.28 4.24 8.59
CA TRP A 18 -5.51 3.73 9.18
C TRP A 18 -6.03 4.75 10.17
N GLY A 19 -7.22 5.27 9.90
CA GLY A 19 -7.98 6.06 10.86
C GLY A 19 -8.70 5.13 11.82
N GLY A 20 -8.42 5.25 13.12
CA GLY A 20 -9.07 4.46 14.15
C GLY A 20 -9.43 5.29 15.38
N GLN A 21 -10.28 4.72 16.24
CA GLN A 21 -10.72 5.36 17.48
C GLN A 21 -9.56 5.62 18.48
N ALA A 22 -8.46 4.87 18.33
CA ALA A 22 -7.23 5.04 19.11
C ALA A 22 -6.22 6.03 18.49
N GLY A 23 -6.58 6.71 17.40
CA GLY A 23 -5.72 7.63 16.66
C GLY A 23 -5.35 7.13 15.26
N GLU A 24 -4.60 7.96 14.53
CA GLU A 24 -4.05 7.58 13.24
C GLU A 24 -2.81 6.72 13.44
N TYR A 25 -2.79 5.54 12.82
CA TYR A 25 -1.58 4.73 12.72
C TYR A 25 -1.29 4.40 11.27
N ALA A 26 -0.01 4.37 10.92
CA ALA A 26 0.42 4.11 9.55
C ALA A 26 1.23 2.82 9.47
N THR A 27 0.88 1.96 8.53
CA THR A 27 1.65 0.75 8.21
C THR A 27 2.24 0.87 6.80
N TRP A 28 3.29 0.10 6.54
CA TRP A 28 3.90 -0.02 5.22
C TRP A 28 3.57 -1.39 4.65
N GLU A 29 2.72 -1.41 3.63
CA GLU A 29 2.25 -2.64 2.99
C GLU A 29 2.81 -2.78 1.58
N LEU A 30 2.91 -4.02 1.11
CA LEU A 30 3.30 -4.28 -0.27
C LEU A 30 2.17 -3.88 -1.22
N GLU A 31 2.46 -3.00 -2.18
CA GLU A 31 1.48 -2.47 -3.12
C GLU A 31 0.75 -3.57 -3.89
N ASN A 32 1.46 -4.59 -4.39
CA ASN A 32 0.82 -5.67 -5.15
C ASN A 32 -0.20 -6.44 -4.29
N LYS A 33 0.19 -6.82 -3.07
CA LYS A 33 -0.74 -7.52 -2.15
C LYS A 33 -1.88 -6.61 -1.71
N PHE A 34 -1.59 -5.35 -1.45
CA PHE A 34 -2.59 -4.39 -1.00
C PHE A 34 -3.60 -4.08 -2.12
N ARG A 35 -3.15 -4.02 -3.37
CA ARG A 35 -4.01 -3.87 -4.55
C ARG A 35 -4.84 -5.12 -4.86
N GLU A 36 -4.32 -6.31 -4.57
CA GLU A 36 -5.10 -7.55 -4.64
C GLU A 36 -6.16 -7.62 -3.53
N SER A 37 -5.84 -7.11 -2.33
CA SER A 37 -6.74 -7.16 -1.17
C SER A 37 -7.80 -6.06 -1.18
N TYR A 38 -7.43 -4.87 -1.65
CA TYR A 38 -8.28 -3.66 -1.70
C TYR A 38 -8.21 -3.01 -3.08
N PRO A 39 -8.64 -3.70 -4.15
CA PRO A 39 -8.60 -3.18 -5.51
C PRO A 39 -9.39 -1.88 -5.68
N GLU A 40 -10.46 -1.68 -4.90
CA GLU A 40 -11.33 -0.51 -4.91
C GLU A 40 -10.62 0.79 -4.50
N LEU A 41 -9.59 0.70 -3.65
CA LEU A 41 -8.79 1.87 -3.26
C LEU A 41 -7.86 2.35 -4.38
N PHE A 42 -7.60 1.49 -5.37
CA PHE A 42 -6.77 1.80 -6.55
C PHE A 42 -7.60 1.96 -7.82
N SER A 43 -8.89 1.66 -7.79
CA SER A 43 -9.80 2.04 -8.87
C SER A 43 -10.13 3.53 -8.71
N VAL A 44 -9.27 4.37 -9.26
CA VAL A 44 -9.57 5.80 -9.45
C VAL A 44 -10.88 5.88 -10.24
N THR A 45 -11.92 6.45 -9.63
CA THR A 45 -13.16 6.79 -10.34
C THR A 45 -12.83 7.81 -11.43
N PRO A 46 -13.43 7.67 -12.64
CA PRO A 46 -13.12 8.49 -13.81
C PRO A 46 -13.40 9.99 -13.61
#